data_AF-A0A355QEH4-F1
#
_entry.id   AF-A0A355QEH4-F1
#
_cell.length_a   1.000
_cell.length_b   1.000
_cell.length_c   1.000
_cell.angle_alpha   90.00
_cell.angle_beta   90.00
_cell.angle_gamma   90.00
#
_symmetry.space_group_name_H-M   'P 1'
#
loop_
_entity.id
_entity.type
_entity.pdbx_description
1 polymer ?
#
loop_
_entity_poly.entity_id
_entity_poly.type
_entity_poly.pdbx_seq_one_letter_code
_entity_poly.pdbx_strand_id
1 'polypeptide(L)'
;IEGVTIGETLADPEDPRPLPVICVDEPTLSMTLGVNTSPVAGDDGSKLTARQVKTRLDAELVGNVSLRVLPTERPDTWEVQGRGELQLAILVETMRREGFE
;
A
#
# COMPACT_ATOMS: atom_id res chain seq x y z
N ILE A 1 11.38 14.28 15.24
CA ILE A 1 12.02 13.54 14.12
C ILE A 1 10.86 13.04 13.28
N GLU A 2 10.65 13.63 12.11
CA GLU A 2 9.60 13.21 11.17
C GLU A 2 10.26 12.48 10.00
N GLY A 3 9.57 11.50 9.40
CA GLY A 3 10.05 10.79 8.22
C GLY A 3 10.93 9.56 8.47
N VAL A 4 10.95 9.03 9.70
CA VAL A 4 11.65 7.76 9.99
C VAL A 4 10.85 6.59 9.41
N THR A 5 11.52 5.71 8.66
CA THR A 5 10.94 4.56 7.97
C THR A 5 11.55 3.24 8.43
N ILE A 6 10.92 2.13 8.02
CA ILE A 6 11.37 0.78 8.38
C ILE A 6 12.75 0.51 7.77
N GLY A 7 13.69 0.09 8.62
CA GLY A 7 15.08 -0.23 8.22
C GLY A 7 16.08 0.89 8.55
N GLU A 8 15.63 2.06 9.00
CA GLU A 8 16.52 3.13 9.45
C GLU A 8 16.98 2.93 10.90
N THR A 9 18.20 3.40 11.19
CA THR A 9 18.78 3.38 12.54
C THR A 9 18.80 4.79 13.11
N LEU A 10 18.16 4.99 14.27
CA LEU A 10 18.33 6.21 15.07
C LEU A 10 19.62 6.08 15.89
N ALA A 11 20.64 6.88 15.56
CA ALA A 11 21.95 6.86 16.20
C ALA A 11 22.22 8.17 16.96
N ASP A 12 23.24 8.15 17.81
CA ASP A 12 23.72 9.33 18.52
C ASP A 12 24.21 10.38 17.48
N PRO A 13 23.79 11.66 17.59
CA PRO A 13 24.26 12.70 16.67
C PRO A 13 25.76 13.02 16.80
N GLU A 14 26.38 12.77 17.95
CA GLU A 14 27.82 12.99 18.19
C GLU A 14 28.68 11.77 17.83
N ASP A 15 28.12 10.55 17.85
CA ASP A 15 28.77 9.29 17.44
C ASP A 15 27.81 8.38 16.65
N PRO A 16 27.56 8.67 15.35
CA PRO A 16 26.61 7.91 14.55
C PRO A 16 27.17 6.55 14.15
N ARG A 17 26.57 5.47 14.68
CA ARG A 17 26.90 4.08 14.34
C ARG A 17 25.67 3.36 13.77
N PRO A 18 25.42 3.45 12.44
CA PRO A 18 24.25 2.83 11.83
C PRO A 18 24.38 1.29 11.81
N LEU A 19 23.26 0.60 11.96
CA LEU A 19 23.19 -0.85 11.77
C LEU A 19 23.14 -1.19 10.28
N PRO A 20 23.57 -2.40 9.88
CA PRO A 20 23.41 -2.86 8.51
C PRO A 20 21.95 -2.80 8.05
N VAL A 21 21.74 -2.35 6.83
CA VAL A 21 20.40 -2.23 6.24
C VAL A 21 19.81 -3.62 5.97
N ILE A 22 18.55 -3.80 6.35
CA ILE A 22 17.81 -5.03 6.07
C ILE A 22 17.31 -4.98 4.62
N CYS A 23 17.67 -6.00 3.82
CA CYS A 23 17.16 -6.12 2.46
C CYS A 23 15.72 -6.69 2.49
N VAL A 24 14.83 -6.07 1.73
CA VAL A 24 13.44 -6.50 1.59
C VAL A 24 13.34 -7.21 0.23
N ASP A 25 13.07 -8.51 0.23
CA ASP A 25 12.68 -9.29 -0.96
C ASP A 25 11.63 -8.57 -1.83
N GLU A 26 11.84 -8.70 -3.13
CA GLU A 26 11.05 -8.08 -4.19
C GLU A 26 9.63 -8.69 -4.29
N PRO A 27 8.67 -7.94 -4.84
CA PRO A 27 7.33 -8.46 -5.15
C PRO A 27 7.40 -9.60 -6.17
N THR A 28 6.50 -10.57 -6.04
CA THR A 28 6.41 -11.75 -6.92
C THR A 28 5.09 -11.81 -7.69
N LEU A 29 4.06 -11.12 -7.21
CA LEU A 29 2.73 -11.06 -7.81
C LEU A 29 2.25 -9.61 -7.91
N SER A 30 1.45 -9.32 -8.93
CA SER A 30 0.76 -8.06 -9.10
C SER A 30 -0.73 -8.26 -9.32
N MET A 31 -1.52 -7.29 -8.88
CA MET A 31 -2.95 -7.18 -9.15
C MET A 31 -3.33 -5.75 -9.46
N THR A 32 -4.43 -5.57 -10.18
CA THR A 32 -4.97 -4.24 -10.49
C THR A 32 -6.08 -3.90 -9.50
N LEU A 33 -5.97 -2.75 -8.84
CA LEU A 33 -7.02 -2.19 -7.99
C LEU A 33 -7.50 -0.88 -8.60
N GLY A 34 -8.82 -0.70 -8.69
CA GLY A 34 -9.40 0.52 -9.21
C GLY A 34 -10.76 0.79 -8.60
N VAL A 35 -11.33 1.95 -8.94
CA VAL A 35 -12.66 2.34 -8.50
C VAL A 35 -13.73 1.45 -9.13
N ASN A 36 -14.73 1.03 -8.34
CA ASN A 36 -15.91 0.34 -8.88
C ASN A 36 -16.74 1.29 -9.76
N THR A 37 -16.76 1.03 -11.07
CA THR A 37 -17.58 1.77 -12.05
C THR A 37 -18.81 0.98 -12.52
N SER A 38 -19.21 -0.05 -11.80
CA SER A 38 -20.37 -0.87 -12.15
C SER A 38 -21.70 -0.19 -11.79
N PRO A 39 -22.84 -0.66 -12.33
CA PRO A 39 -24.16 -0.11 -12.00
C PRO A 39 -24.60 -0.29 -10.54
N VAL A 40 -23.92 -1.17 -9.80
CA VAL A 40 -24.18 -1.50 -8.39
C VAL A 40 -23.18 -0.82 -7.45
N ALA A 41 -22.43 0.17 -7.95
CA ALA A 41 -21.45 0.90 -7.16
C ALA A 41 -22.12 1.60 -5.96
N GLY A 42 -21.67 1.29 -4.75
CA GLY A 42 -22.18 1.85 -3.50
C GLY A 42 -23.22 0.98 -2.77
N ASP A 43 -23.43 -0.26 -3.22
CA ASP A 43 -24.29 -1.23 -2.54
C ASP A 43 -23.60 -1.87 -1.30
N ASP A 44 -22.28 -2.10 -1.38
CA ASP A 44 -21.50 -2.83 -0.36
C ASP A 44 -20.49 -1.93 0.39
N GLY A 45 -20.26 -0.70 -0.08
CA GLY A 45 -19.30 0.23 0.53
C GLY A 45 -19.66 1.71 0.34
N SER A 46 -18.97 2.56 1.10
CA SER A 46 -19.17 4.02 1.09
C SER A 46 -17.96 4.80 0.58
N LYS A 47 -16.81 4.14 0.42
CA LYS A 47 -15.56 4.75 -0.05
C LYS A 47 -15.30 4.35 -1.50
N LEU A 48 -15.92 5.10 -2.41
CA LEU A 48 -15.98 4.78 -3.84
C LEU A 48 -15.05 5.66 -4.69
N THR A 49 -14.38 6.65 -4.11
CA THR A 49 -13.63 7.62 -4.92
C THR A 49 -12.18 7.21 -5.13
N ALA A 50 -11.64 7.50 -6.32
CA ALA A 50 -10.22 7.30 -6.65
C ALA A 50 -9.29 7.93 -5.61
N ARG A 51 -9.64 9.11 -5.09
CA ARG A 51 -8.88 9.80 -4.05
C ARG A 51 -8.82 8.99 -2.75
N GLN A 52 -9.95 8.44 -2.30
CA GLN A 52 -9.99 7.64 -1.08
C GLN A 52 -9.13 6.38 -1.23
N VAL A 53 -9.24 5.69 -2.37
CA VAL A 53 -8.44 4.49 -2.67
C VAL A 53 -6.94 4.83 -2.67
N LYS A 54 -6.54 5.87 -3.42
CA LYS A 54 -5.15 6.35 -3.48
C LYS A 54 -4.59 6.64 -2.09
N THR A 55 -5.32 7.42 -1.28
CA THR A 55 -4.89 7.76 0.08
C THR A 55 -4.71 6.53 0.96
N ARG A 56 -5.57 5.52 0.83
CA ARG A 56 -5.44 4.28 1.61
C ARG A 56 -4.26 3.41 1.17
N LEU A 57 -4.01 3.32 -0.13
CA LEU A 57 -2.84 2.63 -0.68
C LEU A 57 -1.54 3.34 -0.27
N ASP A 58 -1.52 4.66 -0.30
CA ASP A 58 -0.35 5.45 0.14
C ASP A 58 -0.10 5.27 1.65
N ALA A 59 -1.15 5.18 2.46
CA ALA A 59 -1.03 4.89 3.89
C ALA A 59 -0.48 3.47 4.15
N GLU A 60 -0.82 2.49 3.33
CA GLU A 60 -0.30 1.11 3.43
C GLU A 60 1.22 1.06 3.23
N LEU A 61 1.74 1.84 2.28
CA LEU A 61 3.17 1.84 1.94
C LEU A 61 4.08 2.31 3.09
N VAL A 62 3.54 3.07 4.05
CA VAL A 62 4.30 3.53 5.23
C VAL A 62 4.68 2.36 6.14
N GLY A 63 3.75 1.41 6.35
CA GLY A 63 3.96 0.26 7.21
C GLY A 63 4.43 -1.00 6.48
N ASN A 64 4.27 -1.04 5.15
CA ASN A 64 4.46 -2.24 4.35
C ASN A 64 5.54 -2.08 3.28
N VAL A 65 6.80 -2.26 3.68
CA VAL A 65 7.96 -2.13 2.79
C VAL A 65 8.00 -3.13 1.63
N SER A 66 7.19 -4.18 1.71
CA SER A 66 7.12 -5.23 0.68
C SER A 66 6.06 -5.00 -0.40
N LEU A 67 5.19 -3.99 -0.22
CA LEU A 67 4.25 -3.58 -1.25
C LEU A 67 4.86 -2.54 -2.18
N ARG A 68 4.41 -2.55 -3.42
CA ARG A 68 4.63 -1.48 -4.40
C ARG A 68 3.29 -1.11 -5.02
N VAL A 69 3.06 0.19 -5.18
CA VAL A 69 1.87 0.71 -5.85
C VAL A 69 2.34 1.56 -7.02
N LEU A 70 1.99 1.16 -8.22
CA LEU A 70 2.39 1.81 -9.47
C LEU A 70 1.17 2.46 -10.14
N PRO A 71 1.33 3.66 -10.72
CA PRO A 71 0.27 4.24 -11.53
C PRO A 71 0.06 3.42 -12.81
N THR A 72 -1.18 3.37 -13.29
CA THR A 72 -1.50 2.83 -14.61
C THR A 72 -1.82 3.97 -15.58
N GLU A 73 -2.17 3.64 -16.83
CA GLU A 73 -2.68 4.63 -17.80
C GLU A 73 -4.00 5.27 -17.35
N ARG A 74 -4.73 4.60 -16.46
CA ARG A 74 -6.00 5.07 -15.92
C ARG A 74 -5.80 5.76 -14.57
N PRO A 75 -6.33 6.98 -14.37
CA PRO A 75 -6.13 7.74 -13.13
C PRO A 75 -6.91 7.19 -11.93
N ASP A 76 -7.85 6.28 -12.15
CA ASP A 76 -8.70 5.62 -11.15
C ASP A 76 -8.24 4.19 -10.82
N THR A 77 -7.06 3.79 -11.32
CA THR A 77 -6.57 2.41 -11.29
C THR A 77 -5.07 2.34 -11.01
N TRP A 78 -4.66 1.40 -10.17
CA TRP A 78 -3.27 1.19 -9.73
C TRP A 78 -2.89 -0.29 -9.86
N GLU A 79 -1.64 -0.54 -10.22
CA GLU A 79 -1.04 -1.86 -10.09
C GLU A 79 -0.43 -1.98 -8.68
N VAL A 80 -0.88 -2.98 -7.92
CA VAL A 80 -0.38 -3.28 -6.57
C VAL A 80 0.37 -4.58 -6.61
N GLN A 81 1.64 -4.54 -6.23
CA GLN A 81 2.56 -5.67 -6.23
C GLN A 81 2.89 -6.08 -4.80
N GLY A 82 2.94 -7.38 -4.53
CA GLY A 82 3.26 -7.95 -3.23
C GLY A 82 4.04 -9.27 -3.35
N ARG A 83 4.45 -9.83 -2.21
CA ARG A 83 5.29 -11.03 -2.11
C ARG A 83 4.52 -12.34 -2.28
N GLY A 84 3.19 -12.30 -2.29
CA GLY A 84 2.34 -13.47 -2.39
C GLY A 84 0.86 -13.12 -2.42
N GLU A 85 0.05 -14.07 -2.85
CA GLU A 85 -1.40 -13.92 -2.98
C GLU A 85 -2.06 -13.54 -1.66
N LEU A 86 -1.64 -14.19 -0.56
CA LEU A 86 -2.23 -13.97 0.77
C LEU A 86 -2.05 -12.52 1.25
N GLN A 87 -0.90 -11.90 0.97
CA GLN A 87 -0.67 -10.50 1.34
C GLN A 87 -1.65 -9.57 0.64
N LEU A 88 -1.83 -9.78 -0.67
CA LEU A 88 -2.73 -8.97 -1.49
C LEU A 88 -4.19 -9.22 -1.09
N ALA A 89 -4.56 -10.46 -0.80
CA ALA A 89 -5.89 -10.82 -0.31
C ALA A 89 -6.20 -10.14 1.04
N ILE A 90 -5.25 -10.12 1.98
CA ILE A 90 -5.40 -9.43 3.27
C ILE A 90 -5.59 -7.92 3.08
N LEU A 91 -4.83 -7.29 2.17
CA LEU A 91 -4.98 -5.88 1.86
C LEU A 91 -6.40 -5.57 1.36
N VAL A 92 -6.88 -6.32 0.36
CA VAL A 92 -8.22 -6.12 -0.22
C VAL A 92 -9.32 -6.36 0.81
N GLU A 93 -9.24 -7.44 1.57
CA GLU A 93 -10.24 -7.75 2.62
C GLU A 93 -10.24 -6.69 3.73
N THR A 94 -9.07 -6.16 4.08
CA THR A 94 -8.96 -5.08 5.06
C THR A 94 -9.62 -3.81 4.53
N MET A 95 -9.35 -3.43 3.28
CA MET A 95 -10.00 -2.31 2.62
C MET A 95 -11.53 -2.50 2.56
N ARG A 96 -12.00 -3.70 2.24
CA ARG A 96 -13.44 -4.02 2.26
C ARG A 96 -14.06 -3.78 3.64
N ARG A 97 -13.42 -4.24 4.73
CA ARG A 97 -13.86 -4.00 6.11
C ARG A 97 -13.83 -2.53 6.52
N GLU A 98 -12.96 -1.75 5.90
CA GLU A 98 -12.91 -0.29 6.04
C GLU A 98 -13.98 0.45 5.22
N GLY A 99 -14.82 -0.28 4.46
CA GLY A 99 -15.93 0.27 3.67
C GLY A 99 -15.56 0.73 2.26
N PHE A 100 -14.43 0.26 1.72
CA PHE A 100 -14.09 0.40 0.30
C PHE A 100 -14.81 -0.64 -0.54
N GLU A 101 -15.12 -0.25 -1.77
CA GLU A 101 -15.78 -1.08 -2.78
C GLU A 101 -15.10 -0.91 -4.14
#